data_AF-A0A4T2A414-F1
#
_entry.id   AF-A0A4T2A414-F1
#
_cell.length_a   1.000
_cell.length_b   1.000
_cell.length_c   1.000
_cell.angle_alpha   90.00
_cell.angle_beta   90.00
_cell.angle_gamma   90.00
#
_symmetry.space_group_name_H-M   'P 1'
#
loop_
_entity.id
_entity.type
_entity.pdbx_description
1 polymer ?
#
loop_
_entity_poly.entity_id
_entity_poly.type
_entity_poly.pdbx_seq_one_letter_code
_entity_poly.pdbx_strand_id
1 'polypeptide(L)'
;MNGTFRTDAIATAIAIAAVTALTLIKGDVLFMGLWYYTLVLLGTFALARLIKPKPLFITGGIVAACLSFSMYIYANWTPAPTNDLLGLGHLCSLPGAAIGLLIGAVISRRAKQKSSTAAFVAGISGFGLGFAANQAVLCSTVMSCRALLPFL
;
A
#
# COMPACT_ATOMS: atom_id res chain seq x y z
N MET A 1 11.28 -22.30 10.34
CA MET A 1 10.78 -20.92 10.06
C MET A 1 9.72 -20.57 11.08
N ASN A 2 9.74 -19.36 11.64
CA ASN A 2 8.71 -18.89 12.59
C ASN A 2 7.34 -18.84 11.88
N GLY A 3 6.30 -19.46 12.43
CA GLY A 3 5.04 -19.72 11.71
C GLY A 3 4.34 -18.46 11.18
N THR A 4 4.52 -17.33 11.87
CA THR A 4 3.92 -16.03 11.52
C THR A 4 4.61 -15.34 10.35
N PHE A 5 5.93 -15.49 10.23
CA PHE A 5 6.69 -15.00 9.08
C PHE A 5 6.25 -15.70 7.79
N ARG A 6 5.95 -17.00 7.88
CA ARG A 6 5.42 -17.76 6.75
C ARG A 6 4.06 -17.21 6.30
N THR A 7 3.20 -16.83 7.24
CA THR A 7 1.89 -16.24 6.93
C THR A 7 2.02 -14.89 6.20
N ASP A 8 2.85 -13.97 6.72
CA ASP A 8 3.07 -12.66 6.07
C ASP A 8 3.66 -12.80 4.66
N ALA A 9 4.59 -13.75 4.46
CA ALA A 9 5.18 -14.03 3.15
C ALA A 9 4.16 -14.64 2.18
N ILE A 10 3.34 -15.59 2.63
CA ILE A 10 2.27 -16.19 1.82
C ILE A 10 1.24 -15.12 1.43
N ALA A 11 0.80 -14.28 2.37
CA ALA A 11 -0.15 -13.21 2.09
C ALA A 11 0.41 -12.23 1.05
N THR A 12 1.70 -11.89 1.15
CA THR A 12 2.38 -11.05 0.16
C THR A 12 2.44 -11.70 -1.22
N ALA A 13 2.79 -13.00 -1.28
CA ALA A 13 2.82 -13.74 -2.54
C ALA A 13 1.42 -13.84 -3.19
N ILE A 14 0.38 -14.09 -2.40
CA ILE A 14 -1.01 -14.09 -2.86
C ILE A 14 -1.40 -12.71 -3.40
N ALA A 15 -1.04 -11.64 -2.69
CA ALA A 15 -1.31 -10.27 -3.14
C ALA A 15 -0.61 -9.95 -4.47
N ILE A 16 0.66 -10.32 -4.61
CA ILE A 16 1.43 -10.15 -5.87
C ILE A 16 0.76 -10.93 -7.01
N ALA A 17 0.42 -12.20 -6.77
CA ALA A 17 -0.26 -13.04 -7.77
C ALA A 17 -1.61 -12.46 -8.17
N ALA A 18 -2.41 -11.98 -7.21
CA ALA A 18 -3.72 -11.39 -7.45
C ALA A 18 -3.63 -10.11 -8.28
N VAL A 19 -2.75 -9.18 -7.90
CA VAL A 19 -2.55 -7.92 -8.65
C VAL A 19 -1.97 -8.20 -10.03
N THR A 20 -1.07 -9.17 -10.15
CA THR A 20 -0.51 -9.60 -11.44
C THR A 20 -1.58 -10.17 -12.35
N ALA A 21 -2.39 -11.11 -11.85
CA ALA A 21 -3.49 -11.69 -12.61
C ALA A 21 -4.48 -10.61 -13.05
N LEU A 22 -4.84 -9.67 -12.17
CA LEU A 22 -5.72 -8.56 -12.51
C LEU A 22 -5.13 -7.69 -13.64
N THR A 23 -3.84 -7.35 -13.54
CA THR A 23 -3.12 -6.55 -14.55
C THR A 23 -3.04 -7.28 -15.90
N LEU A 24 -2.86 -8.61 -15.89
CA LEU A 24 -2.85 -9.40 -17.11
C LEU A 24 -4.25 -9.53 -17.75
N ILE A 25 -5.31 -9.59 -16.96
CA ILE A 25 -6.70 -9.71 -17.46
C ILE A 25 -7.23 -8.37 -17.97
N LYS A 26 -6.96 -7.28 -17.25
CA LYS A 26 -7.54 -5.95 -17.51
C LYS A 26 -6.59 -5.00 -18.25
N GLY A 27 -5.36 -5.43 -18.48
CA GLY A 27 -4.28 -4.58 -18.95
C GLY A 27 -3.65 -3.77 -17.81
N ASP A 28 -2.51 -3.14 -18.11
CA ASP A 28 -1.84 -2.26 -17.16
C ASP A 28 -2.55 -0.91 -17.09
N VAL A 29 -3.45 -0.79 -16.13
CA VAL A 29 -4.31 0.37 -15.95
C VAL A 29 -3.50 1.58 -15.48
N LEU A 30 -2.45 1.46 -14.67
CA LEU A 30 -1.66 2.63 -14.24
C LEU A 30 -0.59 3.07 -15.26
N PHE A 31 -0.40 2.32 -16.35
CA PHE A 31 0.65 2.57 -17.36
C PHE A 31 2.08 2.64 -16.76
N MET A 32 2.34 1.90 -15.68
CA MET A 32 3.64 1.87 -14.97
C MET A 32 4.40 0.56 -15.19
N GLY A 33 3.75 -0.46 -15.73
CA GLY A 33 4.26 -1.82 -15.92
C GLY A 33 4.05 -2.74 -14.71
N LEU A 34 4.06 -4.06 -14.96
CA LEU A 34 3.86 -5.08 -13.93
C LEU A 34 4.89 -5.03 -12.78
N TRP A 35 6.10 -4.57 -13.09
CA TRP A 35 7.19 -4.42 -12.12
C TRP A 35 6.81 -3.47 -10.99
N TYR A 36 6.02 -2.43 -11.28
CA TYR A 36 5.64 -1.42 -10.31
C TYR A 36 4.79 -2.00 -9.18
N TYR A 37 3.72 -2.71 -9.52
CA TYR A 37 2.83 -3.35 -8.54
C TYR A 37 3.59 -4.33 -7.63
N THR A 38 4.48 -5.11 -8.24
CA THR A 38 5.33 -6.08 -7.54
C THR A 38 6.29 -5.37 -6.58
N LEU A 39 6.96 -4.30 -7.02
CA LEU A 39 7.91 -3.55 -6.20
C LEU A 39 7.23 -2.87 -5.01
N VAL A 40 6.01 -2.35 -5.14
CA VAL A 40 5.32 -1.73 -4.00
C VAL A 40 5.01 -2.77 -2.92
N LEU A 41 4.52 -3.95 -3.30
CA LEU A 41 4.21 -5.02 -2.36
C LEU A 41 5.48 -5.60 -1.73
N LEU A 42 6.51 -5.90 -2.53
CA LEU A 42 7.80 -6.36 -2.02
C LEU A 42 8.50 -5.31 -1.16
N GLY A 43 8.42 -4.03 -1.55
CA GLY A 43 8.97 -2.91 -0.80
C GLY A 43 8.30 -2.74 0.55
N THR A 44 6.96 -2.82 0.59
CA THR A 44 6.17 -2.81 1.84
C THR A 44 6.60 -3.96 2.75
N PHE A 45 6.71 -5.17 2.22
CA PHE A 45 7.17 -6.34 2.96
C PHE A 45 8.59 -6.16 3.50
N ALA A 46 9.54 -5.80 2.64
CA ALA A 46 10.95 -5.67 2.97
C ALA A 46 11.16 -4.56 4.02
N LEU A 47 10.55 -3.39 3.82
CA LEU A 47 10.71 -2.23 4.69
C LEU A 47 10.18 -2.52 6.09
N ALA A 48 8.97 -3.06 6.21
CA ALA A 48 8.41 -3.45 7.50
C ALA A 48 9.26 -4.55 8.15
N ARG A 49 9.77 -5.51 7.36
CA ARG A 49 10.56 -6.64 7.88
C ARG A 49 11.86 -6.21 8.56
N LEU A 50 12.49 -5.11 8.14
CA LEU A 50 13.70 -4.54 8.76
C LEU A 50 13.46 -4.24 10.25
N ILE A 51 12.26 -3.77 10.59
CA ILE A 51 11.89 -3.38 11.96
C ILE A 51 11.54 -4.60 12.82
N LYS A 52 11.23 -5.74 12.20
CA LYS A 52 10.76 -6.98 12.86
C LYS A 52 9.51 -6.74 13.73
N PRO A 53 8.41 -6.21 13.15
CA PRO A 53 7.17 -5.94 13.87
C PRO A 53 6.49 -7.24 14.32
N LYS A 54 5.40 -7.10 15.07
CA LYS A 54 4.61 -8.25 15.51
C LYS A 54 3.95 -8.98 14.33
N PRO A 55 3.57 -10.26 14.54
CA PRO A 55 2.84 -11.05 13.55
C PRO A 55 1.65 -10.30 12.93
N LEU A 56 1.40 -10.52 11.64
CA LEU A 56 0.31 -9.93 10.85
C LEU A 56 0.40 -8.42 10.60
N PHE A 57 1.36 -7.71 11.19
CA PHE A 57 1.59 -6.30 10.86
C PHE A 57 1.85 -6.09 9.37
N ILE A 58 2.73 -6.93 8.80
CA ILE A 58 3.10 -6.81 7.38
C ILE A 58 1.90 -7.12 6.51
N THR A 59 1.13 -8.17 6.83
CA THR A 59 -0.14 -8.47 6.15
C THR A 59 -1.09 -7.26 6.13
N GLY A 60 -1.20 -6.52 7.24
CA GLY A 60 -2.00 -5.29 7.28
C GLY A 60 -1.48 -4.21 6.31
N GLY A 61 -0.17 -3.98 6.27
CA GLY A 61 0.44 -3.06 5.31
C GLY A 61 0.21 -3.47 3.85
N ILE A 62 0.30 -4.76 3.55
CA ILE A 62 0.01 -5.32 2.21
C ILE A 62 -1.45 -5.09 1.81
N VAL A 63 -2.41 -5.30 2.74
CA VAL A 63 -3.83 -5.01 2.49
C VAL A 63 -4.03 -3.52 2.15
N ALA A 64 -3.39 -2.62 2.90
CA ALA A 64 -3.47 -1.19 2.63
C ALA A 64 -2.85 -0.81 1.27
N ALA A 65 -1.73 -1.43 0.89
CA ALA A 65 -1.13 -1.24 -0.44
C ALA A 65 -2.03 -1.76 -1.58
N CYS A 66 -2.70 -2.91 -1.39
CA CYS A 66 -3.69 -3.41 -2.34
C CYS A 66 -4.91 -2.48 -2.43
N LEU A 67 -5.33 -1.88 -1.32
CA LEU A 67 -6.42 -0.92 -1.29
C LEU A 67 -6.05 0.37 -2.04
N SER A 68 -4.84 0.89 -1.86
CA SER A 68 -4.36 2.06 -2.60
C SER A 68 -4.30 1.77 -4.10
N PHE A 69 -3.83 0.59 -4.52
CA PHE A 69 -3.92 0.18 -5.93
C PHE A 69 -5.36 0.13 -6.43
N SER A 70 -6.27 -0.46 -5.67
CA SER A 70 -7.69 -0.57 -6.05
C SER A 70 -8.33 0.80 -6.31
N MET A 71 -8.05 1.79 -5.46
CA MET A 71 -8.55 3.17 -5.63
C MET A 71 -8.05 3.79 -6.93
N TYR A 72 -6.76 3.66 -7.21
CA TYR A 72 -6.12 4.22 -8.41
C TYR A 72 -6.55 3.52 -9.69
N ILE A 73 -6.66 2.18 -9.67
CA ILE A 73 -7.17 1.39 -10.79
C ILE A 73 -8.62 1.75 -11.07
N TYR A 74 -9.45 1.83 -10.03
CA TYR A 74 -10.86 2.21 -10.18
C TYR A 74 -11.01 3.60 -10.80
N ALA A 75 -10.29 4.59 -10.26
CA ALA A 75 -10.31 5.95 -10.77
C ALA A 75 -9.94 6.04 -12.26
N ASN A 76 -9.06 5.15 -12.73
CA ASN A 76 -8.66 5.13 -14.12
C ASN A 76 -9.55 4.26 -15.04
N TRP A 77 -10.34 3.34 -14.47
CA TRP A 77 -11.38 2.62 -15.23
C TRP A 77 -12.61 3.48 -15.54
N THR A 78 -12.84 4.54 -14.77
CA THR A 78 -13.86 5.55 -15.03
C THR A 78 -13.19 6.78 -15.63
N PRO A 79 -12.84 6.78 -16.94
CA PRO A 79 -12.09 7.87 -17.55
C PRO A 79 -12.86 9.18 -17.40
N ALA A 80 -12.40 10.02 -16.47
CA ALA A 80 -12.72 11.43 -16.47
C ALA A 80 -11.90 12.11 -17.58
N PRO A 81 -12.37 13.23 -18.16
CA PRO A 81 -11.64 13.96 -19.20
C PRO A 81 -10.31 14.60 -18.73
N THR A 82 -9.85 14.30 -17.51
CA THR A 82 -8.59 14.82 -16.97
C THR A 82 -7.44 13.87 -17.28
N ASN A 83 -6.37 14.41 -17.88
CA ASN A 83 -5.09 13.72 -18.06
C ASN A 83 -4.32 13.57 -16.73
N ASP A 84 -4.99 13.05 -15.70
CA ASP A 84 -4.37 12.89 -14.39
C ASP A 84 -3.34 11.74 -14.48
N LEU A 85 -2.06 12.05 -14.23
CA LEU A 85 -0.96 11.07 -14.16
C LEU A 85 -1.09 10.23 -12.88
N LEU A 86 -2.15 9.41 -12.81
CA LEU A 86 -2.54 8.64 -11.63
C LEU A 86 -1.43 7.69 -11.17
N GLY A 87 -0.72 7.03 -12.09
CA GLY A 87 0.43 6.20 -11.74
C GLY A 87 1.52 6.98 -10.98
N LEU A 88 1.79 8.20 -11.41
CA LEU A 88 2.77 9.09 -10.79
C LEU A 88 2.26 9.61 -9.43
N GLY A 89 0.96 9.90 -9.31
CA GLY A 89 0.34 10.26 -8.04
C GLY A 89 0.48 9.18 -6.97
N HIS A 90 0.26 7.92 -7.35
CA HIS A 90 0.47 6.80 -6.44
C HIS A 90 1.95 6.72 -6.03
N LEU A 91 2.86 6.78 -7.00
CA LEU A 91 4.31 6.70 -6.75
C LEU A 91 4.79 7.80 -5.80
N CYS A 92 4.38 9.05 -6.05
CA CYS A 92 4.73 10.20 -5.22
C CYS A 92 4.13 10.11 -3.81
N SER A 93 3.06 9.35 -3.62
CA SER A 93 2.41 9.14 -2.31
C SER A 93 3.09 8.07 -1.45
N LEU A 94 3.82 7.13 -2.07
CA LEU A 94 4.53 6.04 -1.39
C LEU A 94 5.56 6.46 -0.33
N PRO A 95 6.31 7.59 -0.44
CA PRO A 95 7.18 8.06 0.64
C PRO A 95 6.44 8.25 1.97
N GLY A 96 5.24 8.85 1.93
CA GLY A 96 4.37 8.96 3.10
C GLY A 96 3.96 7.60 3.65
N ALA A 97 3.56 6.68 2.78
CA ALA A 97 3.21 5.31 3.16
C ALA A 97 4.39 4.57 3.82
N ALA A 98 5.60 4.73 3.28
CA ALA A 98 6.82 4.16 3.82
C ALA A 98 7.12 4.70 5.23
N ILE A 99 7.04 6.01 5.43
CA ILE A 99 7.23 6.64 6.74
C ILE A 99 6.18 6.14 7.75
N GLY A 100 4.90 6.19 7.36
CA GLY A 100 3.81 5.74 8.23
C GLY A 100 3.90 4.25 8.58
N LEU A 101 4.27 3.40 7.62
CA LEU A 101 4.53 1.98 7.83
C LEU A 101 5.69 1.76 8.80
N LEU A 102 6.79 2.49 8.67
CA LEU A 102 7.94 2.38 9.59
C LEU A 102 7.57 2.79 11.01
N ILE A 103 6.85 3.92 11.17
CA ILE A 103 6.36 4.38 12.48
C ILE A 103 5.43 3.32 13.09
N GLY A 104 4.45 2.84 12.32
CA GLY A 104 3.54 1.77 12.73
C GLY A 104 4.27 0.49 13.13
N ALA A 105 5.33 0.11 12.40
CA ALA A 105 6.11 -1.09 12.68
C ALA A 105 6.88 -0.96 14.00
N VAL A 106 7.46 0.23 14.26
CA VAL A 106 8.16 0.53 15.52
C VAL A 106 7.18 0.49 16.69
N ILE A 107 6.01 1.11 16.55
CA ILE A 107 4.94 1.08 17.58
C ILE A 107 4.48 -0.36 17.84
N SER A 108 4.18 -1.11 16.78
CA SER A 108 3.75 -2.51 16.85
C SER A 108 4.76 -3.38 17.59
N ARG A 109 6.06 -3.23 17.28
CA ARG A 109 7.15 -3.94 17.95
C ARG A 109 7.26 -3.58 19.43
N ARG A 110 7.13 -2.30 19.79
CA ARG A 110 7.33 -1.81 21.17
C ARG A 110 6.12 -1.96 22.08
N ALA A 111 4.91 -2.10 21.52
CA ALA A 111 3.70 -2.22 22.32
C ALA A 111 3.76 -3.44 23.25
N LYS A 112 3.24 -3.33 24.48
CA LYS A 112 3.23 -4.46 25.44
C LYS A 112 2.18 -5.52 25.09
N GLN A 113 1.09 -5.13 24.44
CA GLN A 113 0.03 -6.06 24.00
C GLN A 113 0.53 -7.00 22.91
N LYS A 114 0.30 -8.31 23.08
CA LYS A 114 0.66 -9.36 22.10
C LYS A 114 -0.44 -9.65 21.07
N SER A 115 -1.41 -8.74 20.90
CA SER A 115 -2.54 -8.95 19.97
C SER A 115 -2.09 -8.86 18.51
N SER A 116 -2.22 -9.95 17.77
CA SER A 116 -1.97 -9.99 16.32
C SER A 116 -2.96 -9.13 15.55
N THR A 117 -4.21 -9.00 16.03
CA THR A 117 -5.21 -8.11 15.43
C THR A 117 -4.80 -6.64 15.56
N ALA A 118 -4.29 -6.25 16.73
CA ALA A 118 -3.79 -4.88 16.93
C ALA A 118 -2.58 -4.59 16.01
N ALA A 119 -1.71 -5.57 15.81
CA ALA A 119 -0.58 -5.45 14.89
C ALA A 119 -1.04 -5.32 13.43
N PHE A 120 -2.03 -6.12 13.00
CA PHE A 120 -2.65 -6.02 11.68
C PHE A 120 -3.26 -4.64 11.43
N VAL A 121 -4.08 -4.15 12.38
CA VAL A 121 -4.69 -2.81 12.31
C VAL A 121 -3.61 -1.72 12.27
N ALA A 122 -2.55 -1.84 13.05
CA ALA A 122 -1.42 -0.90 13.02
C ALA A 122 -0.69 -0.91 11.67
N GLY A 123 -0.63 -2.05 10.98
CA GLY A 123 -0.08 -2.16 9.64
C GLY A 123 -0.92 -1.41 8.61
N ILE A 124 -2.25 -1.64 8.64
CA ILE A 124 -3.20 -0.94 7.77
C ILE A 124 -3.13 0.57 8.02
N SER A 125 -3.26 0.99 9.29
CA SER A 125 -3.33 2.41 9.63
C SER A 125 -2.00 3.12 9.39
N GLY A 126 -0.87 2.49 9.70
CA GLY A 126 0.45 3.06 9.46
C GLY A 126 0.68 3.35 7.98
N PHE A 127 0.48 2.35 7.12
CA PHE A 127 0.62 2.54 5.67
C PHE A 127 -0.43 3.53 5.15
N GLY A 128 -1.70 3.30 5.46
CA GLY A 128 -2.83 4.04 4.91
C GLY A 128 -2.83 5.52 5.29
N LEU A 129 -2.62 5.85 6.57
CA LEU A 129 -2.55 7.23 7.02
C LEU A 129 -1.32 7.95 6.46
N GLY A 130 -0.16 7.26 6.39
CA GLY A 130 1.03 7.82 5.77
C GLY A 130 0.83 8.12 4.29
N PHE A 131 0.19 7.21 3.56
CA PHE A 131 -0.17 7.38 2.16
C PHE A 131 -1.14 8.57 1.99
N ALA A 132 -2.24 8.59 2.74
CA ALA A 132 -3.28 9.61 2.65
C ALA A 132 -2.77 11.01 3.02
N ALA A 133 -1.94 11.13 4.06
CA ALA A 133 -1.37 12.40 4.46
C ALA A 133 -0.47 13.00 3.36
N ASN A 134 0.40 12.18 2.77
CA ASN A 134 1.28 12.64 1.69
C ASN A 134 0.49 12.90 0.40
N GLN A 135 -0.53 12.08 0.12
CA GLN A 135 -1.49 12.33 -0.96
C GLN A 135 -2.12 13.72 -0.84
N ALA A 136 -2.65 14.07 0.35
CA ALA A 136 -3.28 15.37 0.57
C ALA A 136 -2.33 16.56 0.32
N VAL A 137 -1.05 16.41 0.70
CA VAL A 137 -0.01 17.42 0.39
C VAL A 137 0.22 17.53 -1.11
N LEU A 138 0.35 16.41 -1.83
CA LEU A 138 0.56 16.44 -3.28
C LEU A 138 -0.63 17.07 -4.02
N CYS A 139 -1.84 16.70 -3.62
CA CYS A 139 -3.09 17.17 -4.22
C CYS A 139 -3.34 18.68 -3.99
N SER A 140 -2.75 19.25 -2.94
CA SER A 140 -2.87 20.68 -2.62
C SER A 140 -1.75 21.53 -3.20
N THR A 141 -0.66 20.93 -3.69
CA THR A 141 0.55 21.66 -4.09
C THR A 141 0.96 21.44 -5.54
N VAL A 142 1.04 20.19 -6.00
CA VAL A 142 1.76 19.84 -7.23
C VAL A 142 0.92 19.09 -8.26
N MET A 143 -0.21 18.48 -7.88
CA MET A 143 -1.02 17.70 -8.81
C MET A 143 -2.52 17.79 -8.56
N SER A 144 -3.31 17.67 -9.64
CA SER A 144 -4.76 17.47 -9.55
C SER A 144 -5.06 16.04 -9.11
N CYS A 145 -5.90 15.89 -8.08
CA CYS A 145 -6.39 14.59 -7.61
C CYS A 145 -7.91 14.47 -7.71
N ARG A 146 -8.54 15.19 -8.65
CA ARG A 146 -10.01 15.19 -8.78
C ARG A 146 -10.58 13.79 -8.99
N ALA A 147 -9.89 12.93 -9.75
CA ALA A 147 -10.30 11.55 -9.96
C ALA A 147 -10.28 10.68 -8.67
N LEU A 148 -9.56 11.11 -7.62
CA LEU A 148 -9.44 10.41 -6.34
C LEU A 148 -10.36 10.98 -5.25
N LEU A 149 -11.07 12.09 -5.53
CA LEU A 149 -11.94 12.78 -4.58
C LEU A 149 -13.05 11.90 -3.96
N PRO A 150 -13.63 10.90 -4.67
CA PRO A 150 -14.59 9.97 -4.04
C PRO A 150 -13.99 9.07 -2.94
N PHE A 151 -12.66 9.01 -2.83
CA PHE A 151 -11.93 8.15 -1.90
C PHE A 151 -11.13 8.92 -0.84
N LEU A 152 -11.14 10.26 -0.91
CA LEU A 152 -10.51 11.19 0.02
C LEU A 152 -11.56 11.72 1.01
#